data_AF-A0A212C295-F1
#
_entry.id   AF-A0A212C295-F1
#
_cell.length_a   1.000
_cell.length_b   1.000
_cell.length_c   1.000
_cell.angle_alpha   90.00
_cell.angle_beta   90.00
_cell.angle_gamma   90.00
#
_symmetry.space_group_name_H-M   'P 1'
#
loop_
_entity.id
_entity.type
_entity.pdbx_description
1 polymer ?
#
loop_
_entity_poly.entity_id
_entity_poly.type
_entity_poly.pdbx_seq_one_letter_code
_entity_poly.pdbx_strand_id
1 'polypeptide(L)'
;MASPEPKSLVPFTRESLEVMGQHSTKKPSEEDKEDLKPNCDLEVGKELPFVYGNLPQAMVSEPLEDVDPYYINKRTFIVLNKKRTIFRFSATWCTLSPFNSIRRATIKI
;
A
#
# COMPACT_ATOMS: atom_id res chain seq x y z
N MET A 1 16.86 20.53 13.38
CA MET A 1 15.79 20.13 14.32
C MET A 1 14.53 19.90 13.50
N ALA A 2 14.34 18.70 12.94
CA ALA A 2 13.07 18.30 12.33
C ALA A 2 12.46 17.29 13.29
N SER A 3 11.37 17.67 13.95
CA SER A 3 10.57 16.73 14.74
C SER A 3 10.08 15.65 13.77
N PRO A 4 10.33 14.36 14.00
CA PRO A 4 9.77 13.33 13.14
C PRO A 4 8.25 13.40 13.30
N GLU A 5 7.55 13.89 12.28
CA GLU A 5 6.10 13.86 12.25
C GLU A 5 5.67 12.39 12.47
N PRO A 6 4.66 12.15 13.32
CA PRO A 6 4.15 10.80 13.50
C PRO A 6 3.76 10.27 12.11
N LYS A 7 4.32 9.12 11.73
CA LYS A 7 3.95 8.42 10.49
C LYS A 7 2.46 8.11 10.57
N SER A 8 1.64 9.00 10.01
CA SER A 8 0.19 8.90 10.09
C SER A 8 -0.32 7.95 9.02
N LEU A 9 -1.43 7.28 9.29
CA LEU A 9 -2.09 6.42 8.32
C LEU A 9 -2.77 7.27 7.27
N VAL A 10 -2.31 7.15 6.03
CA VAL A 10 -2.80 7.92 4.88
C VAL A 10 -3.72 7.02 4.05
N PRO A 11 -4.92 7.49 3.65
CA PRO A 11 -5.77 6.78 2.69
C PRO A 11 -5.04 6.55 1.37
N PHE A 12 -5.17 5.34 0.82
CA PHE A 12 -4.64 5.04 -0.51
C PHE A 12 -5.57 5.66 -1.56
N THR A 13 -5.12 6.74 -2.21
CA THR A 13 -5.92 7.46 -3.20
C THR A 13 -5.47 7.18 -4.63
N ARG A 14 -6.26 7.63 -5.61
CA ARG A 14 -5.87 7.60 -7.03
C ARG A 14 -4.59 8.41 -7.29
N GLU A 15 -4.39 9.51 -6.57
CA GLU A 15 -3.17 10.31 -6.65
C GLU A 15 -1.96 9.50 -6.17
N SER A 16 -2.09 8.76 -5.06
CA SER A 16 -1.07 7.82 -4.57
C SER A 16 -0.69 6.80 -5.65
N LEU A 17 -1.67 6.28 -6.39
CA LEU A 17 -1.44 5.34 -7.50
C LEU A 17 -0.71 6.00 -8.69
N GLU A 18 -1.06 7.24 -9.03
CA GLU A 18 -0.46 7.98 -10.15
C GLU A 18 0.99 8.36 -9.86
N VAL A 19 1.31 8.78 -8.64
CA VAL A 19 2.69 9.05 -8.18
C VAL A 19 3.56 7.79 -8.30
N MET A 20 3.06 6.64 -7.83
CA MET A 20 3.77 5.35 -7.97
C MET A 20 3.84 4.87 -9.44
N GLY A 21 2.91 5.32 -10.28
CA GLY A 21 2.89 5.10 -11.71
C GLY A 21 4.03 5.80 -12.44
N GLN A 22 4.23 7.08 -12.14
CA GLN A 22 5.23 7.92 -12.80
C GLN A 22 6.67 7.49 -12.49
N HIS A 23 6.93 7.09 -11.24
CA HIS A 23 8.26 6.61 -10.82
C HIS A 23 8.68 5.30 -11.50
N SER A 24 7.77 4.53 -12.09
CA SER A 24 8.13 3.31 -12.83
C SER A 24 8.76 3.54 -14.22
N THR A 25 8.73 4.76 -14.75
CA THR A 25 9.42 5.13 -16.01
C THR A 25 10.86 5.58 -15.79
N LYS A 26 11.22 5.99 -14.57
CA LYS A 26 12.60 6.15 -14.15
C LYS A 26 13.02 4.84 -13.51
N LYS A 27 13.88 4.06 -14.17
CA LYS A 27 14.55 2.91 -13.53
C LYS A 27 15.07 3.40 -12.18
N PRO A 28 14.69 2.77 -11.04
CA PRO A 28 15.27 3.14 -9.77
C PRO A 28 16.77 2.97 -9.91
N SER A 29 17.54 4.02 -9.61
CA SER A 29 18.98 3.92 -9.37
C SER A 29 19.20 2.74 -8.43
N GLU A 30 20.14 1.86 -8.75
CA GLU A 30 20.46 0.70 -7.91
C GLU A 30 20.91 1.12 -6.49
N GLU A 31 21.29 2.39 -6.32
CA GLU A 31 21.63 3.07 -5.07
C GLU A 31 20.42 3.30 -4.12
N ASP A 32 19.18 3.41 -4.63
CA ASP A 32 17.97 3.54 -3.79
C ASP A 32 17.39 2.18 -3.36
N LYS A 33 18.04 1.09 -3.79
CA LYS A 33 17.72 -0.30 -3.43
C LYS A 33 18.70 -0.88 -2.40
N GLU A 34 19.51 -0.05 -1.75
CA GLU A 34 20.35 -0.51 -0.65
C GLU A 34 19.47 -1.08 0.49
N ASP A 35 19.39 -2.41 0.52
CA ASP A 35 19.05 -3.25 1.66
C ASP A 35 17.76 -2.94 2.45
N LEU A 36 16.75 -2.33 1.85
CA LEU A 36 15.42 -2.31 2.46
C LEU A 36 14.88 -3.75 2.47
N LYS A 37 15.00 -4.42 3.61
CA LYS A 37 14.35 -5.68 3.91
C LYS A 37 12.92 -5.38 4.38
N PRO A 38 11.90 -6.15 4.00
CA PRO A 38 10.57 -6.00 4.57
C PRO A 38 10.66 -6.07 6.10
N ASN A 39 9.97 -5.15 6.76
CA ASN A 39 10.03 -5.08 8.21
C ASN A 39 9.26 -6.26 8.82
N CYS A 40 9.92 -7.06 9.67
CA CYS A 40 9.31 -8.19 10.34
C CYS A 40 8.08 -7.78 11.19
N ASP A 41 8.07 -6.59 11.75
CA ASP A 41 6.93 -6.09 12.56
C ASP A 41 5.73 -5.68 11.69
N LEU A 42 5.97 -5.45 10.39
CA LEU A 42 4.95 -5.10 9.40
C LEU A 42 4.61 -6.27 8.48
N GLU A 43 4.79 -7.50 8.98
CA GLU A 43 4.36 -8.72 8.30
C GLU A 43 2.84 -8.82 8.25
N VAL A 44 2.34 -9.45 7.19
CA VAL A 44 0.92 -9.72 7.02
C VAL A 44 0.41 -10.59 8.18
N GLY A 45 -0.73 -10.23 8.74
CA GLY A 45 -1.32 -10.92 9.88
C GLY A 45 -0.81 -10.46 11.24
N LYS A 46 0.21 -9.58 11.30
CA LYS A 46 0.61 -8.93 12.55
C LYS A 46 -0.21 -7.68 12.83
N GLU A 47 -0.25 -7.31 14.11
CA GLU A 47 -0.85 -6.07 14.56
C GLU A 47 0.09 -4.90 14.28
N LEU A 48 -0.43 -3.85 13.64
CA LEU A 48 0.33 -2.64 13.32
C LEU A 48 0.76 -1.93 14.63
N PRO A 49 2.07 -1.73 14.85
CA PRO A 49 2.54 -1.07 16.06
C PRO A 49 1.99 0.36 16.22
N PHE A 50 1.71 0.77 17.45
CA PHE A 50 1.14 2.09 17.77
C PHE A 50 2.01 3.29 17.35
N VAL A 51 3.29 3.07 17.06
CA VAL A 51 4.21 4.10 16.56
C VAL A 51 3.80 4.64 15.18
N TYR A 52 2.98 3.89 14.43
CA TYR A 52 2.43 4.30 13.12
C TYR A 52 1.10 5.07 13.25
N GLY A 53 0.85 5.65 14.42
CA GLY A 53 -0.32 6.47 14.68
C GLY A 53 -1.55 5.68 15.14
N ASN A 54 -2.64 6.41 15.33
CA ASN A 54 -3.91 5.84 15.72
C ASN A 54 -4.76 5.54 14.49
N LEU A 55 -5.39 4.36 14.47
CA LEU A 55 -6.34 3.98 13.42
C LEU A 55 -7.74 4.53 13.79
N PRO A 56 -8.25 5.56 13.10
CA PRO A 56 -9.61 6.03 13.29
C PRO A 56 -10.60 4.95 12.82
N GLN A 57 -11.80 4.91 13.42
CA GLN A 57 -12.82 3.92 13.04
C GLN A 57 -13.23 4.03 11.57
N ALA A 58 -13.20 5.24 10.99
CA ALA A 58 -13.51 5.48 9.59
C ALA A 58 -12.47 4.92 8.61
N MET A 59 -11.28 4.55 9.08
CA MET A 59 -10.21 3.96 8.26
C MET A 59 -10.10 2.43 8.44
N VAL A 60 -10.90 1.84 9.33
CA VAL A 60 -10.94 0.39 9.47
C VAL A 60 -11.52 -0.20 8.19
N SER A 61 -10.82 -1.18 7.63
CA SER A 61 -11.17 -1.83 6.36
C SER A 61 -11.08 -0.91 5.14
N GLU A 62 -10.52 0.29 5.28
CA GLU A 62 -10.19 1.16 4.15
C GLU A 62 -8.79 0.84 3.61
N PRO A 63 -8.56 1.04 2.30
CA PRO A 63 -7.23 0.94 1.72
C PRO A 63 -6.37 2.12 2.17
N LEU A 64 -5.21 1.84 2.73
CA LEU A 64 -4.25 2.78 3.27
C LEU A 64 -2.88 2.60 2.57
N GLU A 65 -2.10 3.66 2.49
CA GLU A 65 -0.73 3.60 1.99
C GLU A 65 0.12 2.67 2.85
N ASP A 66 1.05 1.93 2.22
CA ASP A 66 1.92 1.01 2.94
C ASP A 66 2.92 1.80 3.80
N VAL A 67 2.86 1.59 5.10
CA VAL A 67 3.74 2.26 6.06
C VAL A 67 5.17 1.71 6.07
N ASP A 68 5.40 0.58 5.39
CA ASP A 68 6.71 -0.03 5.22
C ASP A 68 7.46 0.62 4.04
N PRO A 69 8.61 1.28 4.27
CA PRO A 69 9.42 1.87 3.21
C PRO A 69 9.82 0.90 2.10
N TYR A 70 9.92 -0.40 2.40
CA TYR A 70 10.21 -1.44 1.40
C TYR A 70 9.18 -1.46 0.26
N TYR A 71 7.94 -1.07 0.56
CA TYR A 71 6.79 -1.16 -0.32
C TYR A 71 6.42 0.16 -1.01
N ILE A 72 7.10 1.27 -0.68
CA ILE A 72 6.82 2.60 -1.25
C ILE A 72 6.85 2.61 -2.79
N ASN A 73 7.75 1.82 -3.39
CA ASN A 73 7.92 1.72 -4.84
C ASN A 73 7.21 0.51 -5.47
N LYS A 74 6.42 -0.26 -4.70
CA LYS A 74 5.87 -1.56 -5.12
C LYS A 74 4.39 -1.54 -5.51
N ARG A 75 3.77 -0.34 -5.63
CA ARG A 75 2.33 -0.18 -5.90
C ARG A 75 1.50 -1.10 -5.01
N THR A 76 1.70 -1.03 -3.70
CA THR A 76 0.93 -1.78 -2.70
C THR A 76 0.15 -0.84 -1.81
N PHE A 77 -0.91 -1.37 -1.22
CA PHE A 77 -1.69 -0.74 -0.17
C PHE A 77 -1.93 -1.78 0.93
N ILE A 78 -2.16 -1.29 2.15
CA ILE A 78 -2.52 -2.11 3.29
C ILE A 78 -3.97 -1.84 3.67
N VAL A 79 -4.64 -2.84 4.23
CA VAL A 79 -5.94 -2.71 4.86
C VAL A 79 -5.78 -3.16 6.29
N LEU A 80 -6.39 -2.45 7.23
CA LEU A 80 -6.33 -2.75 8.65
C LEU A 80 -7.72 -3.15 9.17
N ASN A 81 -7.80 -4.18 10.01
CA ASN A 81 -9.05 -4.50 10.72
C ASN A 81 -9.18 -3.67 12.02
N LYS A 82 -10.27 -3.90 12.79
CA LYS A 82 -10.48 -3.24 14.10
C LYS A 82 -9.36 -3.52 15.13
N LYS A 83 -8.66 -4.64 14.99
CA LYS A 83 -7.51 -5.04 15.80
C LYS A 83 -6.17 -4.61 15.18
N ARG A 84 -6.22 -3.68 14.20
CA ARG A 84 -5.04 -3.17 13.48
C ARG A 84 -4.19 -4.25 12.79
N THR A 85 -4.77 -5.40 12.46
CA THR A 85 -4.07 -6.46 11.74
C THR A 85 -3.78 -6.03 10.30
N ILE A 86 -2.54 -6.21 9.86
CA ILE A 86 -2.05 -5.81 8.54
C ILE A 86 -2.45 -6.82 7.47
N PHE A 87 -3.17 -6.36 6.45
CA PHE A 87 -3.42 -7.10 5.21
C PHE A 87 -2.82 -6.32 4.04
N ARG A 88 -1.86 -6.90 3.32
CA ARG A 88 -1.13 -6.21 2.24
C ARG A 88 -1.59 -6.69 0.87
N PHE A 89 -1.87 -5.75 -0.02
CA PHE A 89 -2.36 -6.01 -1.36
C PHE A 89 -1.53 -5.25 -2.40
N SER A 90 -1.40 -5.81 -3.61
CA SER A 90 -0.79 -5.11 -4.73
C SER A 90 -1.85 -4.43 -5.58
N ALA A 91 -1.73 -3.13 -5.78
CA ALA A 91 -2.54 -2.35 -6.69
C ALA A 91 -2.27 -2.69 -8.17
N THR A 92 -1.18 -3.41 -8.48
CA THR A 92 -0.82 -3.83 -9.85
C THR A 92 -1.94 -4.63 -10.53
N TRP A 93 -2.67 -5.45 -9.77
CA TRP A 93 -3.83 -6.19 -10.29
C TRP A 93 -5.15 -5.43 -10.16
N CYS A 94 -5.24 -4.41 -9.29
CA CYS A 94 -6.37 -3.48 -9.28
C CYS A 94 -6.37 -2.58 -10.53
N THR A 95 -5.19 -2.36 -11.14
CA THR A 95 -5.05 -1.70 -12.45
C THR A 95 -5.27 -2.64 -13.65
N LEU A 96 -5.52 -3.94 -13.43
CA LEU A 96 -6.18 -4.79 -14.44
C LEU A 96 -7.67 -4.43 -14.48
N SER A 97 -7.90 -3.16 -14.77
CA SER A 97 -8.92 -2.62 -15.65
C SER A 97 -10.21 -3.45 -15.79
N PRO A 98 -11.39 -2.86 -15.51
CA PRO A 98 -12.67 -3.44 -15.92
C PRO A 98 -12.82 -3.58 -17.45
N PHE A 99 -11.79 -3.20 -18.24
CA PHE A 99 -11.65 -3.47 -19.67
C PHE A 99 -10.92 -4.76 -20.01
N ASN A 100 -10.81 -5.74 -19.10
CA ASN A 100 -10.59 -7.11 -19.55
C ASN A 100 -11.89 -7.60 -20.23
N SER A 101 -12.01 -7.35 -21.54
CA SER A 101 -13.13 -7.74 -22.42
C SER A 101 -13.55 -9.20 -22.23
N ILE A 102 -12.61 -10.06 -21.80
CA ILE A 102 -12.81 -11.48 -21.55
C ILE A 102 -13.87 -11.71 -20.44
N ARG A 103 -13.97 -10.83 -19.43
CA ARG A 103 -14.97 -10.98 -18.35
C ARG A 103 -16.38 -10.52 -18.72
N ARG A 104 -16.53 -9.73 -19.81
CA ARG A 104 -17.84 -9.33 -20.34
C ARG A 104 -18.43 -10.41 -21.26
N ALA A 105 -17.60 -11.31 -21.79
CA ALA A 105 -18.03 -12.39 -22.67
C ALA A 105 -18.51 -13.66 -21.93
N THR A 106 -18.20 -13.82 -20.63
CA THR A 106 -18.54 -15.05 -19.88
C THR A 106 -19.80 -14.95 -19.02
N ILE A 107 -20.43 -13.78 -18.90
CA ILE A 107 -21.78 -13.65 -18.31
C ILE A 107 -22.80 -13.81 -19.43
N LYS A 108 -22.77 -15.01 -20.02
CA LYS A 108 -23.83 -15.57 -20.85
C LYS A 108 -23.74 -17.09 -20.69
N ILE A 109 -24.12 -17.57 -19.52
CA ILE A 109 -24.77 -18.86 -19.29
C ILE A 109 -25.89 -18.58 -18.30
#